data_AF-A0A959AWG3-F1
#
_entry.id   AF-A0A959AWG3-F1
#
_cell.length_a   1.000
_cell.length_b   1.000
_cell.length_c   1.000
_cell.angle_alpha   90.00
_cell.angle_beta   90.00
_cell.angle_gamma   90.00
#
_symmetry.space_group_name_H-M   'P 1'
#
loop_
_entity.id
_entity.type
_entity.pdbx_description
1 polymer ?
#
loop_
_entity_poly.entity_id
_entity_poly.type
_entity_poly.pdbx_seq_one_letter_code
_entity_poly.pdbx_strand_id
1 'polypeptide(L)'
;KALRRARQLQEKAERVEFFYHDSFAIEREEYLFRAGRKRDAPSQLPGLNAALEEAFLLSRLKQSCLLSAHQAVFREEEEGTGLLPLLMGYLESSSHLANPLLAAYFYYLKAVEHPGESGWYQSLKELILPASLPPEERRPLFLLAINYGIRQFNDGQETYLQELFELYRTGLAEGLLLPEGRLSRFAFKNITAIALRLRQFEWTEHFIGQYQQYLPPRHRENYVHFCLSKLRFEQGRLGQAMERLRQVEYEDLFLNIDAKIMLMKIYYEMQEYDALDSFLRSFERFIRRHQELTYHRENYLNIIYFTRKLLEVNPFDKEARAALHQEVSTTPTLTERGWLLERI
;
A
#
# COMPACT_ATOMS: atom_id res chain seq x y z
N LYS A 1 -29.05 -12.91 33.35
CA LYS A 1 -27.89 -13.76 32.93
C LYS A 1 -27.36 -13.33 31.57
N ALA A 2 -28.21 -13.15 30.55
CA ALA A 2 -27.83 -12.66 29.22
C ALA A 2 -27.24 -11.23 29.22
N LEU A 3 -27.91 -10.23 29.81
CA LEU A 3 -27.37 -8.86 29.93
C LEU A 3 -25.98 -8.77 30.59
N ARG A 4 -25.74 -9.56 31.65
CA ARG A 4 -24.44 -9.62 32.34
C ARG A 4 -23.36 -10.26 31.45
N ARG A 5 -23.74 -11.21 30.59
CA ARG A 5 -22.87 -11.84 29.58
C ARG A 5 -22.58 -10.89 28.42
N ALA A 6 -23.56 -10.10 27.98
CA ALA A 6 -23.39 -9.08 26.93
C ALA A 6 -22.44 -7.96 27.39
N ARG A 7 -22.59 -7.44 28.61
CA ARG A 7 -21.66 -6.46 29.20
C ARG A 7 -20.24 -7.04 29.41
N GLN A 8 -20.13 -8.31 29.77
CA GLN A 8 -18.84 -9.02 29.84
C GLN A 8 -18.20 -9.26 28.45
N LEU A 9 -18.99 -9.35 27.38
CA LEU A 9 -18.48 -9.40 26.02
C LEU A 9 -18.00 -8.03 25.57
N GLN A 10 -18.69 -6.95 25.95
CA GLN A 10 -18.24 -5.55 25.73
C GLN A 10 -16.89 -5.26 26.38
N GLU A 11 -16.72 -5.64 27.64
CA GLU A 11 -15.46 -5.48 28.39
C GLU A 11 -14.32 -6.34 27.80
N LYS A 12 -14.66 -7.36 27.00
CA LYS A 12 -13.71 -8.28 26.34
C LYS A 12 -13.61 -8.08 24.83
N ALA A 13 -14.37 -7.15 24.26
CA ALA A 13 -14.34 -6.87 22.84
C ALA A 13 -13.06 -6.07 22.56
N GLU A 14 -11.96 -6.80 22.37
CA GLU A 14 -10.66 -6.22 21.99
C GLU A 14 -10.81 -5.45 20.66
N ARG A 15 -11.69 -5.95 19.77
CA ARG A 15 -12.03 -5.38 18.45
C ARG A 15 -13.26 -4.48 18.43
N VAL A 16 -13.11 -3.26 17.90
CA VAL A 16 -14.18 -2.25 17.78
C VAL A 16 -15.25 -2.62 16.74
N GLU A 17 -14.95 -3.48 15.78
CA GLU A 17 -15.97 -4.10 14.91
C GLU A 17 -17.00 -4.89 15.72
N PHE A 18 -16.55 -5.60 16.75
CA PHE A 18 -17.45 -6.21 17.72
C PHE A 18 -18.05 -5.17 18.64
N PHE A 19 -17.37 -4.06 18.98
CA PHE A 19 -17.96 -3.00 19.81
C PHE A 19 -19.27 -2.42 19.25
N TYR A 20 -19.39 -2.15 17.94
CA TYR A 20 -20.65 -1.59 17.40
C TYR A 20 -21.75 -2.64 17.24
N HIS A 21 -21.40 -3.85 16.83
CA HIS A 21 -22.33 -4.99 16.80
C HIS A 21 -22.76 -5.41 18.22
N ASP A 22 -21.86 -5.36 19.19
CA ASP A 22 -22.07 -5.65 20.59
C ASP A 22 -22.78 -4.49 21.29
N SER A 23 -22.54 -3.24 20.90
CA SER A 23 -23.30 -2.07 21.37
C SER A 23 -24.76 -2.21 20.98
N PHE A 24 -25.05 -2.53 19.71
CA PHE A 24 -26.40 -2.90 19.30
C PHE A 24 -26.92 -4.13 20.06
N ALA A 25 -26.11 -5.18 20.25
CA ALA A 25 -26.53 -6.36 21.00
C ALA A 25 -26.82 -6.04 22.47
N ILE A 26 -26.10 -5.11 23.09
CA ILE A 26 -26.26 -4.67 24.48
C ILE A 26 -27.50 -3.80 24.61
N GLU A 27 -27.67 -2.79 23.75
CA GLU A 27 -28.88 -1.97 23.70
C GLU A 27 -30.12 -2.86 23.47
N ARG A 28 -30.00 -3.89 22.61
CA ARG A 28 -31.06 -4.87 22.37
C ARG A 28 -31.35 -5.72 23.62
N GLU A 29 -30.32 -6.20 24.31
CA GLU A 29 -30.48 -6.98 25.55
C GLU A 29 -31.00 -6.12 26.72
N GLU A 30 -30.62 -4.85 26.80
CA GLU A 30 -31.17 -3.88 27.76
C GLU A 30 -32.65 -3.61 27.51
N TYR A 31 -33.02 -3.41 26.25
CA TYR A 31 -34.40 -3.27 25.81
C TYR A 31 -35.23 -4.51 26.17
N LEU A 32 -34.79 -5.71 25.80
CA LEU A 32 -35.48 -6.97 26.09
C LEU A 32 -35.62 -7.23 27.60
N PHE A 33 -34.59 -6.91 28.39
CA PHE A 33 -34.60 -7.08 29.85
C PHE A 33 -35.60 -6.16 30.56
N ARG A 34 -35.80 -4.93 30.07
CA ARG A 34 -36.71 -3.94 30.67
C ARG A 34 -38.15 -4.07 30.15
N ALA A 35 -38.33 -4.43 28.89
CA ALA A 35 -39.65 -4.73 28.30
C ALA A 35 -40.37 -5.87 29.04
N GLY A 36 -39.62 -6.83 29.60
CA GLY A 36 -40.16 -7.88 30.46
C GLY A 36 -40.47 -7.49 31.91
N ARG A 37 -40.16 -6.25 32.35
CA ARG A 37 -40.24 -5.85 33.78
C ARG A 37 -41.09 -4.62 34.09
N LYS A 38 -41.32 -3.69 33.17
CA LYS A 38 -42.21 -2.52 33.39
C LYS A 38 -42.87 -2.06 32.09
N ARG A 39 -44.21 -1.95 32.09
CA ARG A 39 -45.01 -1.43 30.96
C ARG A 39 -44.87 0.08 30.73
N ASP A 40 -44.45 0.84 31.73
CA ASP A 40 -44.44 2.32 31.72
C ASP A 40 -43.04 2.95 31.67
N ALA A 41 -42.02 2.21 31.21
CA ALA A 41 -40.69 2.78 31.02
C ALA A 41 -40.62 3.59 29.69
N PRO A 42 -39.95 4.76 29.65
CA PRO A 42 -39.77 5.50 28.41
C PRO A 42 -39.12 4.64 27.33
N SER A 43 -39.62 4.75 26.09
CA SER A 43 -39.18 3.96 24.95
C SER A 43 -37.68 4.16 24.68
N GLN A 44 -36.88 3.11 24.86
CA GLN A 44 -35.45 3.07 24.48
C GLN A 44 -35.25 2.80 22.97
N LEU A 45 -36.33 2.63 22.21
CA LEU A 45 -36.29 2.35 20.78
C LEU A 45 -35.48 3.40 19.96
N PRO A 46 -35.53 4.72 20.26
CA PRO A 46 -34.72 5.68 19.52
C PRO A 46 -33.20 5.44 19.66
N GLY A 47 -32.73 5.13 20.87
CA GLY A 47 -31.31 4.82 21.12
C GLY A 47 -30.88 3.51 20.46
N LEU A 48 -31.73 2.48 20.54
CA LEU A 48 -31.49 1.20 19.86
C LEU A 48 -31.42 1.36 18.33
N ASN A 49 -32.31 2.16 17.75
CA ASN A 49 -32.31 2.44 16.31
C ASN A 49 -31.07 3.23 15.89
N ALA A 50 -30.67 4.24 16.66
CA ALA A 50 -29.45 5.01 16.38
C ALA A 50 -28.19 4.12 16.44
N ALA A 51 -28.08 3.25 17.45
CA ALA A 51 -26.97 2.30 17.56
C ALA A 51 -26.96 1.27 16.42
N LEU A 52 -28.14 0.77 16.01
CA LEU A 52 -28.28 -0.12 14.86
C LEU A 52 -27.84 0.57 13.56
N GLU A 53 -28.30 1.81 13.34
CA GLU A 53 -27.97 2.61 12.17
C GLU A 53 -26.47 2.88 12.10
N GLU A 54 -25.85 3.32 13.19
CA GLU A 54 -24.41 3.57 13.26
C GLU A 54 -23.58 2.31 12.99
N ALA A 55 -23.96 1.18 13.61
CA ALA A 55 -23.33 -0.11 13.36
C ALA A 55 -23.46 -0.55 11.90
N PHE A 56 -24.66 -0.40 11.32
CA PHE A 56 -24.92 -0.73 9.93
C PHE A 56 -24.07 0.13 8.98
N LEU A 57 -24.06 1.44 9.17
CA LEU A 57 -23.27 2.38 8.37
C LEU A 57 -21.78 2.02 8.44
N LEU A 58 -21.25 1.80 9.65
CA LEU A 58 -19.83 1.50 9.82
C LEU A 58 -19.44 0.17 9.17
N SER A 59 -20.19 -0.89 9.43
CA SER A 59 -19.94 -2.21 8.84
C SER A 59 -20.02 -2.12 7.31
N ARG A 60 -21.01 -1.39 6.78
CA ARG A 60 -21.18 -1.25 5.34
C ARG A 60 -20.05 -0.47 4.69
N LEU A 61 -19.59 0.64 5.28
CA LEU A 61 -18.46 1.43 4.78
C LEU A 61 -17.16 0.62 4.82
N LYS A 62 -16.88 -0.09 5.93
CA LYS A 62 -15.70 -0.98 6.04
C LYS A 62 -15.64 -2.01 4.90
N GLN A 63 -16.75 -2.68 4.64
CA GLN A 63 -16.85 -3.66 3.56
C GLN A 63 -16.67 -3.00 2.18
N SER A 64 -17.21 -1.80 1.96
CA SER A 64 -16.96 -1.04 0.73
C SER A 64 -15.49 -0.68 0.55
N CYS A 65 -14.80 -0.27 1.61
CA CYS A 65 -13.39 0.08 1.54
C CYS A 65 -12.54 -1.16 1.21
N LEU A 66 -12.87 -2.30 1.81
CA LEU A 66 -12.20 -3.57 1.53
C LEU A 66 -12.42 -4.00 0.07
N LEU A 67 -13.67 -3.94 -0.41
CA LEU A 67 -14.01 -4.24 -1.81
C LEU A 67 -13.25 -3.32 -2.77
N SER A 68 -13.26 -2.01 -2.52
CA SER A 68 -12.54 -1.02 -3.34
C SER A 68 -11.02 -1.26 -3.35
N ALA A 69 -10.44 -1.63 -2.21
CA ALA A 69 -9.02 -1.97 -2.13
C ALA A 69 -8.70 -3.27 -2.90
N HIS A 70 -9.60 -4.26 -2.84
CA HIS A 70 -9.47 -5.53 -3.57
C HIS A 70 -9.54 -5.32 -5.09
N GLN A 71 -10.59 -4.64 -5.57
CA GLN A 71 -10.80 -4.31 -6.99
C GLN A 71 -9.60 -3.58 -7.58
N ALA A 72 -8.99 -2.67 -6.82
CA ALA A 72 -7.81 -1.94 -7.28
C ALA A 72 -6.56 -2.80 -7.48
N VAL A 73 -6.43 -3.91 -6.75
CA VAL A 73 -5.29 -4.82 -6.87
C VAL A 73 -5.53 -5.84 -7.98
N PHE A 74 -6.74 -6.42 -8.05
CA PHE A 74 -7.05 -7.52 -8.95
C PHE A 74 -7.62 -7.07 -10.31
N ARG A 75 -8.00 -5.80 -10.46
CA ARG A 75 -8.66 -5.26 -11.67
C ARG A 75 -9.89 -6.07 -12.10
N GLU A 76 -10.59 -6.65 -11.13
CA GLU A 76 -11.84 -7.37 -11.35
C GLU A 76 -13.02 -6.42 -11.18
N GLU A 77 -13.98 -6.50 -12.09
CA GLU A 77 -15.29 -5.86 -11.92
C GLU A 77 -16.14 -6.72 -10.97
N GLU A 78 -15.85 -6.64 -9.66
CA GLU A 78 -16.71 -7.28 -8.67
C GLU A 78 -18.03 -6.49 -8.53
N GLU A 79 -19.15 -7.13 -8.84
CA GLU A 79 -20.49 -6.64 -8.50
C GLU A 79 -20.65 -6.61 -6.97
N GLY A 80 -21.38 -5.62 -6.42
CA GLY A 80 -21.65 -5.58 -4.98
C GLY A 80 -21.72 -4.22 -4.31
N THR A 81 -21.74 -3.12 -5.06
CA THR A 81 -21.86 -1.77 -4.47
C THR A 81 -23.24 -1.56 -3.83
N GLY A 82 -24.31 -2.16 -4.36
CA GLY A 82 -25.64 -2.22 -3.72
C GLY A 82 -26.11 -0.87 -3.19
N LEU A 83 -26.35 -0.77 -1.88
CA LEU A 83 -26.81 0.46 -1.21
C LEU A 83 -25.75 1.57 -1.06
N LEU A 84 -24.48 1.33 -1.45
CA LEU A 84 -23.40 2.27 -1.18
C LEU A 84 -23.65 3.68 -1.73
N PRO A 85 -24.10 3.88 -3.00
CA PRO A 85 -24.32 5.23 -3.51
C PRO A 85 -25.37 6.01 -2.71
N LEU A 86 -26.43 5.33 -2.27
CA LEU A 86 -27.47 5.93 -1.43
C LEU A 86 -26.92 6.33 -0.06
N LEU A 87 -26.10 5.48 0.55
CA LEU A 87 -25.48 5.76 1.85
C LEU A 87 -24.46 6.90 1.78
N MET A 88 -23.67 6.98 0.70
CA MET A 88 -22.74 8.09 0.50
C MET A 88 -23.49 9.42 0.40
N GLY A 89 -24.57 9.48 -0.39
CA GLY A 89 -25.41 10.68 -0.47
C GLY A 89 -26.11 11.03 0.85
N TYR A 90 -26.56 10.04 1.61
CA TYR A 90 -27.10 10.27 2.96
C TYR A 90 -26.03 10.86 3.90
N LEU A 91 -24.84 10.27 3.92
CA LEU A 91 -23.76 10.64 4.84
C LEU A 91 -23.29 12.09 4.66
N GLU A 92 -23.24 12.59 3.42
CA GLU A 92 -22.85 13.98 3.08
C GLU A 92 -23.68 15.05 3.80
N SER A 93 -24.94 14.76 4.10
CA SER A 93 -25.87 15.68 4.75
C SER A 93 -26.19 15.30 6.20
N SER A 94 -25.60 14.22 6.69
CA SER A 94 -25.91 13.66 8.01
C SER A 94 -24.96 14.15 9.11
N SER A 95 -25.41 14.11 10.35
CA SER A 95 -24.56 14.32 11.53
C SER A 95 -23.67 13.13 11.87
N HIS A 96 -23.80 11.99 11.17
CA HIS A 96 -23.02 10.78 11.45
C HIS A 96 -21.52 10.95 11.19
N LEU A 97 -21.13 11.91 10.35
CA LEU A 97 -19.71 12.26 10.13
C LEU A 97 -19.06 12.96 11.33
N ALA A 98 -19.82 13.29 12.39
CA ALA A 98 -19.25 13.66 13.67
C ALA A 98 -18.53 12.49 14.37
N ASN A 99 -18.85 11.24 14.01
CA ASN A 99 -18.07 10.08 14.42
C ASN A 99 -16.80 9.99 13.54
N PRO A 100 -15.59 10.16 14.12
CA PRO A 100 -14.35 10.19 13.36
C PRO A 100 -14.03 8.88 12.64
N LEU A 101 -14.51 7.74 13.14
CA LEU A 101 -14.31 6.45 12.50
C LEU A 101 -15.16 6.32 11.22
N LEU A 102 -16.43 6.72 11.28
CA LEU A 102 -17.30 6.78 10.10
C LEU A 102 -16.77 7.78 9.08
N ALA A 103 -16.36 8.97 9.53
CA ALA A 103 -15.79 10.00 8.68
C ALA A 103 -14.53 9.51 7.96
N ALA A 104 -13.63 8.79 8.65
CA ALA A 104 -12.42 8.24 8.03
C ALA A 104 -12.74 7.27 6.88
N TYR A 105 -13.65 6.31 7.09
CA TYR A 105 -14.04 5.39 6.01
C TYR A 105 -14.76 6.11 4.86
N PHE A 106 -15.61 7.09 5.17
CA PHE A 106 -16.29 7.92 4.18
C PHE A 106 -15.28 8.70 3.31
N TYR A 107 -14.31 9.40 3.93
CA TYR A 107 -13.29 10.16 3.22
C TYR A 107 -12.38 9.30 2.36
N TYR A 108 -12.05 8.08 2.81
CA TYR A 108 -11.34 7.13 1.95
C TYR A 108 -12.13 6.81 0.67
N LEU A 109 -13.42 6.49 0.80
CA LEU A 109 -14.26 6.16 -0.36
C LEU A 109 -14.41 7.35 -1.30
N LYS A 110 -14.57 8.57 -0.77
CA LYS A 110 -14.58 9.81 -1.58
C LYS A 110 -13.26 10.05 -2.30
N ALA A 111 -12.13 9.81 -1.64
CA ALA A 111 -10.81 9.93 -2.27
C ALA A 111 -10.64 8.94 -3.44
N VAL A 112 -11.21 7.74 -3.32
CA VAL A 112 -11.21 6.74 -4.41
C VAL A 112 -12.16 7.12 -5.54
N GLU A 113 -13.35 7.63 -5.23
CA GLU A 113 -14.34 8.09 -6.22
C GLU A 113 -13.84 9.32 -7.00
N HIS A 114 -13.09 10.20 -6.33
CA HIS A 114 -12.60 11.47 -6.87
C HIS A 114 -11.06 11.59 -6.69
N PRO A 115 -10.25 10.81 -7.42
CA PRO A 115 -8.79 10.78 -7.25
C PRO A 115 -8.08 12.11 -7.60
N GLY A 116 -8.75 13.01 -8.32
CA GLY A 116 -8.25 14.36 -8.61
C GLY A 116 -8.46 15.37 -7.46
N GLU A 117 -9.25 15.01 -6.45
CA GLU A 117 -9.59 15.89 -5.33
C GLU A 117 -8.81 15.48 -4.06
N SER A 118 -7.60 16.01 -3.91
CA SER A 118 -6.72 15.66 -2.78
C SER A 118 -7.29 15.99 -1.40
N GLY A 119 -8.30 16.86 -1.30
CA GLY A 119 -8.92 17.26 -0.04
C GLY A 119 -9.52 16.09 0.76
N TRP A 120 -10.09 15.09 0.07
CA TRP A 120 -10.63 13.90 0.74
C TRP A 120 -9.53 13.06 1.40
N TYR A 121 -8.40 12.90 0.72
CA TYR A 121 -7.26 12.18 1.25
C TYR A 121 -6.61 12.90 2.45
N GLN A 122 -6.50 14.23 2.39
CA GLN A 122 -6.00 15.01 3.54
C GLN A 122 -6.95 14.89 4.73
N SER A 123 -8.27 14.96 4.52
CA SER A 123 -9.27 14.80 5.57
C SER A 123 -9.18 13.42 6.23
N LEU A 124 -8.93 12.35 5.46
CA LEU A 124 -8.62 11.03 6.00
C LEU A 124 -7.36 11.06 6.87
N LYS A 125 -6.26 11.64 6.37
CA LYS A 125 -4.99 11.73 7.09
C LYS A 125 -5.10 12.47 8.41
N GLU A 126 -5.85 13.57 8.46
CA GLU A 126 -6.09 14.35 9.68
C GLU A 126 -6.76 13.51 10.77
N LEU A 127 -7.58 12.52 10.40
CA LEU A 127 -8.24 11.63 11.34
C LEU A 127 -7.35 10.46 11.80
N ILE A 128 -6.47 9.95 10.92
CA ILE A 128 -5.71 8.73 11.21
C ILE A 128 -4.30 9.00 11.73
N LEU A 129 -3.65 10.11 11.36
CA LEU A 129 -2.31 10.41 11.83
C LEU A 129 -2.26 10.61 13.36
N PRO A 130 -3.21 11.31 14.00
CA PRO A 130 -3.29 11.35 15.46
C PRO A 130 -3.64 9.97 16.04
N ALA A 131 -3.20 9.71 17.27
CA ALA A 131 -3.62 8.53 18.05
C ALA A 131 -5.00 8.71 18.71
N SER A 132 -5.95 9.32 17.99
CA SER A 132 -7.31 9.59 18.45
C SER A 132 -8.27 8.41 18.19
N LEU A 133 -8.02 7.63 17.14
CA LEU A 133 -8.79 6.42 16.83
C LEU A 133 -8.25 5.19 17.56
N PRO A 134 -9.11 4.23 17.92
CA PRO A 134 -8.69 2.96 18.49
C PRO A 134 -7.65 2.27 17.58
N PRO A 135 -6.54 1.72 18.12
CA PRO A 135 -5.45 1.16 17.32
C PRO A 135 -5.91 0.10 16.30
N GLU A 136 -6.89 -0.72 16.69
CA GLU A 136 -7.42 -1.80 15.88
C GLU A 136 -8.19 -1.33 14.63
N GLU A 137 -8.77 -0.14 14.72
CA GLU A 137 -9.54 0.51 13.65
C GLU A 137 -8.66 1.42 12.79
N ARG A 138 -7.69 2.06 13.45
CA ARG A 138 -6.75 2.97 12.80
C ARG A 138 -5.81 2.22 11.86
N ARG A 139 -5.39 1.01 12.22
CA ARG A 139 -4.48 0.20 11.39
C ARG A 139 -5.05 -0.10 9.99
N PRO A 140 -6.28 -0.65 9.84
CA PRO A 140 -6.89 -0.83 8.52
C PRO A 140 -6.93 0.46 7.70
N LEU A 141 -7.31 1.58 8.32
CA LEU A 141 -7.36 2.89 7.65
C LEU A 141 -5.98 3.36 7.19
N PHE A 142 -4.91 3.13 7.96
CA PHE A 142 -3.53 3.38 7.53
C PHE A 142 -3.17 2.57 6.30
N LEU A 143 -3.50 1.28 6.27
CA LEU A 143 -3.22 0.43 5.11
C LEU A 143 -3.97 0.89 3.87
N LEU A 144 -5.24 1.31 4.03
CA LEU A 144 -6.03 1.91 2.97
C LEU A 144 -5.39 3.21 2.45
N ALA A 145 -4.99 4.11 3.35
CA ALA A 145 -4.34 5.38 2.98
C ALA A 145 -2.98 5.19 2.29
N ILE A 146 -2.19 4.20 2.73
CA ILE A 146 -0.93 3.82 2.09
C ILE A 146 -1.19 3.26 0.69
N ASN A 147 -2.14 2.34 0.55
CA ASN A 147 -2.46 1.73 -0.75
C ASN A 147 -2.98 2.78 -1.76
N TYR A 148 -3.80 3.73 -1.28
CA TYR A 148 -4.24 4.87 -2.09
C TYR A 148 -3.06 5.72 -2.54
N GLY A 149 -2.21 6.16 -1.61
CA GLY A 149 -1.06 7.01 -1.93
C GLY A 149 -0.08 6.32 -2.90
N ILE A 150 0.15 5.01 -2.75
CA ILE A 150 0.99 4.24 -3.70
C ILE A 150 0.40 4.29 -5.11
N ARG A 151 -0.93 4.19 -5.25
CA ARG A 151 -1.59 4.27 -6.54
C ARG A 151 -1.39 5.66 -7.17
N GLN A 152 -1.68 6.71 -6.42
CA GLN A 152 -1.50 8.09 -6.91
C GLN A 152 -0.06 8.38 -7.31
N PHE A 153 0.91 7.89 -6.52
CA PHE A 153 2.32 7.99 -6.85
C PHE A 153 2.68 7.24 -8.14
N ASN A 154 2.17 6.01 -8.32
CA ASN A 154 2.40 5.22 -9.53
C ASN A 154 1.75 5.85 -10.77
N ASP A 155 0.66 6.60 -10.59
CA ASP A 155 -0.02 7.39 -11.63
C ASP A 155 0.72 8.72 -11.94
N GLY A 156 1.87 8.96 -11.29
CA GLY A 156 2.75 10.09 -11.57
C GLY A 156 2.60 11.27 -10.62
N GLN A 157 1.76 11.19 -9.59
CA GLN A 157 1.59 12.26 -8.61
C GLN A 157 2.69 12.22 -7.54
N GLU A 158 3.84 12.84 -7.82
CA GLU A 158 5.02 12.80 -6.93
C GLU A 158 4.79 13.42 -5.54
N THR A 159 3.78 14.28 -5.39
CA THR A 159 3.40 14.89 -4.09
C THR A 159 3.09 13.83 -3.02
N TYR A 160 2.53 12.69 -3.41
CA TYR A 160 2.22 11.59 -2.50
C TYR A 160 3.45 10.88 -1.94
N LEU A 161 4.64 11.07 -2.54
CA LEU A 161 5.86 10.42 -2.08
C LEU A 161 6.21 10.82 -0.64
N GLN A 162 6.14 12.12 -0.34
CA GLN A 162 6.40 12.66 1.00
C GLN A 162 5.33 12.18 1.99
N GLU A 163 4.06 12.18 1.57
CA GLU A 163 2.94 11.78 2.42
C GLU A 163 3.00 10.29 2.79
N LEU A 164 3.36 9.44 1.82
CA LEU A 164 3.60 8.02 2.07
C LEU A 164 4.72 7.80 3.07
N PHE A 165 5.82 8.56 2.95
CA PHE A 165 6.94 8.45 3.87
C PHE A 165 6.53 8.79 5.31
N GLU A 166 5.73 9.84 5.51
CA GLU A 166 5.16 10.19 6.81
C GLU A 166 4.26 9.09 7.35
N LEU A 167 3.33 8.57 6.55
CA LEU A 167 2.45 7.46 6.95
C LEU A 167 3.24 6.22 7.36
N TYR A 168 4.29 5.86 6.61
CA TYR A 168 5.15 4.74 6.96
C TYR A 168 5.91 4.98 8.25
N ARG A 169 6.50 6.16 8.44
CA ARG A 169 7.22 6.50 9.68
C ARG A 169 6.31 6.42 10.90
N THR A 170 5.14 7.04 10.84
CA THR A 170 4.14 7.01 11.91
C THR A 170 3.65 5.59 12.17
N GLY A 171 3.29 4.85 11.11
CA GLY A 171 2.83 3.48 11.22
C GLY A 171 3.87 2.50 11.78
N LEU A 172 5.16 2.74 11.56
CA LEU A 172 6.26 1.98 12.16
C LEU A 172 6.49 2.36 13.62
N ALA A 173 6.52 3.66 13.93
CA ALA A 173 6.77 4.18 15.28
C ALA A 173 5.67 3.75 16.26
N GLU A 174 4.42 3.70 15.79
CA GLU A 174 3.26 3.34 16.59
C GLU A 174 2.89 1.85 16.49
N GLY A 175 3.69 1.03 15.79
CA GLY A 175 3.49 -0.41 15.68
C GLY A 175 2.29 -0.84 14.79
N LEU A 176 1.60 0.08 14.13
CA LEU A 176 0.44 -0.21 13.26
C LEU A 176 0.81 -1.10 12.06
N LEU A 177 2.05 -1.00 11.59
CA LEU A 177 2.58 -1.81 10.49
C LEU A 177 3.24 -3.11 10.95
N LEU A 178 3.17 -3.42 12.25
CA LEU A 178 3.74 -4.61 12.88
C LEU A 178 2.66 -5.50 13.51
N PRO A 179 1.62 -5.94 12.76
CA PRO A 179 0.66 -6.90 13.29
C PRO A 179 1.40 -8.12 13.84
N GLU A 180 1.11 -8.48 15.09
CA GLU A 180 1.74 -9.65 15.76
C GLU A 180 3.28 -9.57 15.76
N GLY A 181 3.85 -8.36 15.76
CA GLY A 181 5.29 -8.16 15.70
C GLY A 181 5.93 -8.56 14.36
N ARG A 182 5.17 -8.51 13.25
CA ARG A 182 5.67 -8.86 11.91
C ARG A 182 5.47 -7.73 10.92
N LEU A 183 6.52 -7.39 10.18
CA LEU A 183 6.47 -6.46 9.06
C LEU A 183 6.33 -7.23 7.76
N SER A 184 5.38 -6.83 6.91
CA SER A 184 5.26 -7.39 5.56
C SER A 184 6.54 -7.13 4.75
N ARG A 185 7.03 -8.17 4.06
CA ARG A 185 8.18 -8.05 3.15
C ARG A 185 7.94 -7.04 2.02
N PHE A 186 6.69 -6.89 1.58
CA PHE A 186 6.30 -5.90 0.59
C PHE A 186 6.37 -4.48 1.17
N ALA A 187 5.85 -4.28 2.38
CA ALA A 187 5.95 -2.99 3.06
C ALA A 187 7.43 -2.61 3.28
N PHE A 188 8.28 -3.54 3.73
CA PHE A 188 9.71 -3.30 3.92
C PHE A 188 10.41 -2.84 2.62
N LYS A 189 10.11 -3.51 1.50
CA LYS A 189 10.61 -3.11 0.17
C LYS A 189 10.10 -1.73 -0.25
N ASN A 190 8.81 -1.45 -0.05
CA ASN A 190 8.18 -0.19 -0.45
C ASN A 190 8.70 0.99 0.37
N ILE A 191 8.81 0.82 1.69
CA ILE A 191 9.40 1.82 2.61
C ILE A 191 10.81 2.17 2.16
N THR A 192 11.64 1.16 1.89
CA THR A 192 12.99 1.35 1.36
C THR A 192 12.96 2.14 0.05
N ALA A 193 12.12 1.73 -0.91
CA ALA A 193 12.04 2.40 -2.21
C ALA A 193 11.63 3.88 -2.10
N ILE A 194 10.64 4.19 -1.26
CA ILE A 194 10.15 5.56 -1.04
C ILE A 194 11.20 6.42 -0.37
N ALA A 195 11.81 5.92 0.72
CA ALA A 195 12.84 6.64 1.45
C ALA A 195 14.06 6.94 0.58
N LEU A 196 14.48 5.99 -0.27
CA LEU A 196 15.58 6.20 -1.22
C LEU A 196 15.25 7.24 -2.29
N ARG A 197 14.02 7.27 -2.80
CA ARG A 197 13.59 8.29 -3.77
C ARG A 197 13.57 9.70 -3.16
N LEU A 198 13.30 9.80 -1.86
CA LEU A 198 13.46 11.02 -1.05
C LEU A 198 14.90 11.29 -0.60
N ARG A 199 15.87 10.47 -1.04
CA ARG A 199 17.30 10.53 -0.66
C ARG A 199 17.54 10.46 0.86
N GLN A 200 16.66 9.81 1.60
CA GLN A 200 16.75 9.59 3.05
C GLN A 200 17.68 8.41 3.37
N PHE A 201 18.95 8.50 2.96
CA PHE A 201 19.88 7.36 3.00
C PHE A 201 20.20 6.87 4.41
N GLU A 202 20.53 7.78 5.33
CA GLU A 202 20.85 7.42 6.72
C GLU A 202 19.64 6.80 7.43
N TRP A 203 18.46 7.40 7.23
CA TRP A 203 17.21 6.86 7.74
C TRP A 203 16.93 5.46 7.19
N THR A 204 17.16 5.25 5.88
CA THR A 204 16.94 3.96 5.23
C THR A 204 17.87 2.89 5.80
N GLU A 205 19.14 3.22 6.01
CA GLU A 205 20.12 2.30 6.61
C GLU A 205 19.70 1.89 8.03
N HIS A 206 19.28 2.86 8.84
CA HIS A 206 18.77 2.61 10.19
C HIS A 206 17.50 1.76 10.17
N PHE A 207 16.55 2.10 9.30
CA PHE A 207 15.31 1.35 9.11
C PHE A 207 15.58 -0.12 8.77
N ILE A 208 16.44 -0.39 7.78
CA ILE A 208 16.80 -1.76 7.39
C ILE A 208 17.43 -2.50 8.57
N GLY A 209 18.40 -1.87 9.24
CA GLY A 209 19.12 -2.47 10.37
C GLY A 209 18.20 -2.82 11.55
N GLN A 210 17.25 -1.95 11.88
CA GLN A 210 16.34 -2.13 13.00
C GLN A 210 15.17 -3.06 12.68
N TYR A 211 14.53 -2.89 11.52
CA TYR A 211 13.25 -3.55 11.23
C TYR A 211 13.39 -4.91 10.53
N GLN A 212 14.61 -5.30 10.09
CA GLN A 212 14.86 -6.63 9.52
C GLN A 212 14.40 -7.78 10.43
N GLN A 213 14.47 -7.63 11.75
CA GLN A 213 14.07 -8.66 12.70
C GLN A 213 12.56 -8.98 12.63
N TYR A 214 11.74 -8.02 12.23
CA TYR A 214 10.30 -8.19 12.09
C TYR A 214 9.89 -8.85 10.77
N LEU A 215 10.81 -9.01 9.80
CA LEU A 215 10.51 -9.74 8.57
C LEU A 215 10.24 -11.23 8.86
N PRO A 216 9.39 -11.88 8.04
CA PRO A 216 9.22 -13.34 8.07
C PRO A 216 10.59 -14.02 7.89
N PRO A 217 10.98 -14.99 8.74
CA PRO A 217 12.33 -15.56 8.72
C PRO A 217 12.73 -16.10 7.35
N ARG A 218 11.79 -16.79 6.68
CA ARG A 218 11.98 -17.34 5.33
C ARG A 218 12.38 -16.29 4.27
N HIS A 219 11.94 -15.05 4.43
CA HIS A 219 12.18 -13.99 3.42
C HIS A 219 13.20 -12.95 3.89
N ARG A 220 13.61 -12.98 5.16
CA ARG A 220 14.37 -11.91 5.80
C ARG A 220 15.67 -11.60 5.07
N GLU A 221 16.52 -12.61 4.89
CA GLU A 221 17.86 -12.43 4.31
C GLU A 221 17.77 -11.86 2.90
N ASN A 222 16.97 -12.49 2.03
CA ASN A 222 16.81 -12.05 0.63
C ASN A 222 16.30 -10.61 0.52
N TYR A 223 15.29 -10.23 1.30
CA TYR A 223 14.76 -8.86 1.27
C TYR A 223 15.74 -7.83 1.86
N VAL A 224 16.48 -8.19 2.91
CA VAL A 224 17.51 -7.32 3.50
C VAL A 224 18.64 -7.10 2.52
N HIS A 225 19.17 -8.17 1.91
CA HIS A 225 20.22 -8.09 0.90
C HIS A 225 19.78 -7.26 -0.32
N PHE A 226 18.57 -7.48 -0.80
CA PHE A 226 18.01 -6.68 -1.88
C PHE A 226 17.87 -5.19 -1.51
N CYS A 227 17.29 -4.87 -0.35
CA CYS A 227 17.11 -3.48 0.08
C CYS A 227 18.45 -2.77 0.33
N LEU A 228 19.43 -3.45 0.92
CA LEU A 228 20.78 -2.92 1.08
C LEU A 228 21.47 -2.71 -0.27
N SER A 229 21.28 -3.62 -1.24
CA SER A 229 21.84 -3.43 -2.58
C SER A 229 21.31 -2.15 -3.23
N LYS A 230 20.00 -1.89 -3.10
CA LYS A 230 19.35 -0.67 -3.60
C LYS A 230 19.88 0.58 -2.89
N LEU A 231 20.02 0.55 -1.57
CA LEU A 231 20.63 1.66 -0.82
C LEU A 231 22.06 1.97 -1.31
N ARG A 232 22.90 0.95 -1.50
CA ARG A 232 24.28 1.13 -1.97
C ARG A 232 24.34 1.62 -3.41
N PHE A 233 23.42 1.17 -4.26
CA PHE A 233 23.29 1.64 -5.63
C PHE A 233 23.00 3.16 -5.66
N GLU A 234 21.99 3.62 -4.92
CA GLU A 234 21.61 5.03 -4.86
C GLU A 234 22.69 5.92 -4.21
N GLN A 235 23.55 5.34 -3.37
CA GLN A 235 24.74 6.01 -2.81
C GLN A 235 25.94 6.03 -3.79
N GLY A 236 25.81 5.48 -5.01
CA GLY A 236 26.91 5.35 -5.98
C GLY A 236 27.93 4.27 -5.64
N ARG A 237 27.68 3.43 -4.63
CA ARG A 237 28.59 2.37 -4.15
C ARG A 237 28.33 1.05 -4.89
N LEU A 238 28.55 1.06 -6.21
CA LEU A 238 28.15 -0.02 -7.14
C LEU A 238 28.73 -1.39 -6.78
N GLY A 239 30.02 -1.46 -6.41
CA GLY A 239 30.66 -2.72 -6.02
C GLY A 239 30.01 -3.36 -4.78
N GLN A 240 29.66 -2.54 -3.78
CA GLN A 240 28.96 -3.00 -2.57
C GLN A 240 27.50 -3.41 -2.89
N ALA A 241 26.84 -2.68 -3.80
CA ALA A 241 25.51 -3.04 -4.27
C ALA A 241 25.52 -4.43 -4.92
N MET A 242 26.48 -4.69 -5.80
CA MET A 242 26.64 -5.98 -6.47
C MET A 242 26.97 -7.11 -5.47
N GLU A 243 27.81 -6.85 -4.48
CA GLU A 243 28.11 -7.83 -3.42
C GLU A 243 26.87 -8.24 -2.65
N ARG A 244 26.02 -7.28 -2.27
CA ARG A 244 24.75 -7.58 -1.59
C ARG A 244 23.80 -8.35 -2.49
N LEU A 245 23.74 -8.00 -3.77
CA LEU A 245 22.84 -8.62 -4.73
C LEU A 245 23.18 -10.10 -4.99
N ARG A 246 24.47 -10.48 -4.97
CA ARG A 246 24.91 -11.88 -5.10
C ARG A 246 24.41 -12.80 -3.98
N GLN A 247 24.05 -12.24 -2.82
CA GLN A 247 23.54 -12.99 -1.68
C GLN A 247 22.02 -13.19 -1.75
N VAL A 248 21.32 -12.63 -2.74
CA VAL A 248 19.88 -12.79 -2.88
C VAL A 248 19.59 -14.16 -3.51
N GLU A 249 18.99 -15.05 -2.73
CA GLU A 249 18.43 -16.31 -3.21
C GLU A 249 17.04 -16.08 -3.83
N TYR A 250 16.79 -16.77 -4.95
CA TYR A 250 15.67 -16.45 -5.85
C TYR A 250 14.41 -17.29 -5.60
N GLU A 251 13.95 -17.38 -4.35
CA GLU A 251 12.69 -18.07 -4.02
C GLU A 251 11.43 -17.28 -4.46
N ASP A 252 11.47 -15.95 -4.34
CA ASP A 252 10.38 -15.06 -4.74
C ASP A 252 10.66 -14.55 -6.17
N LEU A 253 9.79 -14.92 -7.12
CA LEU A 253 9.96 -14.60 -8.53
C LEU A 253 10.05 -13.09 -8.78
N PHE A 254 9.22 -12.29 -8.12
CA PHE A 254 9.22 -10.84 -8.32
C PHE A 254 10.46 -10.19 -7.71
N LEU A 255 10.91 -10.66 -6.53
CA LEU A 255 12.18 -10.21 -5.96
C LEU A 255 13.37 -10.57 -6.87
N ASN A 256 13.36 -11.74 -7.50
CA ASN A 256 14.38 -12.14 -8.46
C ASN A 256 14.41 -11.21 -9.68
N ILE A 257 13.24 -10.86 -10.23
CA ILE A 257 13.16 -9.93 -11.35
C ILE A 257 13.66 -8.55 -10.95
N ASP A 258 13.25 -8.04 -9.79
CA ASP A 258 13.75 -6.76 -9.26
C ASP A 258 15.27 -6.78 -9.08
N ALA A 259 15.83 -7.88 -8.58
CA ALA A 259 17.27 -8.06 -8.45
C ALA A 259 17.97 -8.09 -9.81
N LYS A 260 17.38 -8.74 -10.82
CA LYS A 260 17.92 -8.74 -12.19
C LYS A 260 17.90 -7.36 -12.83
N ILE A 261 16.86 -6.57 -12.60
CA ILE A 261 16.79 -5.17 -13.03
C ILE A 261 17.88 -4.35 -12.31
N MET A 262 18.10 -4.57 -11.02
CA MET A 262 19.19 -3.90 -10.29
C MET A 262 20.57 -4.26 -10.87
N LEU A 263 20.80 -5.54 -11.17
CA LEU A 263 22.06 -6.00 -11.77
C LEU A 263 22.28 -5.38 -13.16
N MET A 264 21.23 -5.29 -13.97
CA MET A 264 21.25 -4.62 -15.27
C MET A 264 21.74 -3.17 -15.13
N LYS A 265 21.15 -2.41 -14.20
CA LYS A 265 21.54 -1.03 -13.94
C LYS A 265 23.00 -0.96 -13.48
N ILE A 266 23.41 -1.80 -12.53
CA ILE A 266 24.79 -1.84 -12.04
C ILE A 266 25.79 -2.07 -13.18
N TYR A 267 25.56 -3.04 -14.07
CA TYR A 267 26.45 -3.26 -15.20
C TYR A 267 26.53 -2.06 -16.14
N TYR A 268 25.39 -1.39 -16.38
CA TYR A 268 25.37 -0.17 -17.18
C TYR A 268 26.20 0.95 -16.52
N GLU A 269 25.98 1.21 -15.22
CA GLU A 269 26.72 2.24 -14.46
C GLU A 269 28.22 1.96 -14.39
N MET A 270 28.60 0.68 -14.31
CA MET A 270 30.00 0.25 -14.30
C MET A 270 30.64 0.22 -15.69
N GLN A 271 29.87 0.50 -16.76
CA GLN A 271 30.31 0.41 -18.15
C GLN A 271 30.76 -1.00 -18.58
N GLU A 272 30.24 -2.03 -17.93
CA GLU A 272 30.51 -3.45 -18.21
C GLU A 272 29.59 -3.94 -19.34
N TYR A 273 29.67 -3.30 -20.51
CA TYR A 273 28.68 -3.45 -21.59
C TYR A 273 28.62 -4.85 -22.20
N ASP A 274 29.76 -5.55 -22.31
CA ASP A 274 29.79 -6.93 -22.82
C ASP A 274 29.07 -7.91 -21.87
N ALA A 275 29.25 -7.71 -20.56
CA ALA A 275 28.56 -8.47 -19.53
C ALA A 275 27.06 -8.13 -19.54
N LEU A 276 26.72 -6.85 -19.73
CA LEU A 276 25.34 -6.38 -19.83
C LEU A 276 24.60 -6.97 -21.04
N ASP A 277 25.19 -6.96 -22.24
CA ASP A 277 24.54 -7.55 -23.43
C ASP A 277 24.25 -9.05 -23.23
N SER A 278 25.26 -9.78 -22.76
CA SER A 278 25.14 -11.21 -22.43
C SER A 278 24.05 -11.46 -21.37
N PHE A 279 24.02 -10.62 -20.34
CA PHE A 279 23.02 -10.66 -19.29
C PHE A 279 21.61 -10.40 -19.83
N LEU A 280 21.41 -9.34 -20.63
CA LEU A 280 20.11 -8.97 -21.22
C LEU A 280 19.53 -10.11 -22.07
N ARG A 281 20.36 -10.85 -22.83
CA ARG A 281 19.92 -12.05 -23.58
C ARG A 281 19.44 -13.17 -22.66
N SER A 282 20.17 -13.41 -21.57
CA SER A 282 19.78 -14.43 -20.57
C SER A 282 18.51 -14.02 -19.80
N PHE A 283 18.38 -12.73 -19.48
CA PHE A 283 17.26 -12.17 -18.74
C PHE A 283 15.99 -12.19 -19.58
N GLU A 284 16.07 -11.89 -20.88
CA GLU A 284 14.92 -12.01 -21.79
C GLU A 284 14.41 -13.46 -21.84
N ARG A 285 15.31 -14.44 -22.00
CA ARG A 285 14.94 -15.87 -21.98
C ARG A 285 14.34 -16.28 -20.63
N PHE A 286 14.78 -15.69 -19.53
CA PHE A 286 14.18 -15.90 -18.22
C PHE A 286 12.74 -15.36 -18.19
N ILE A 287 12.50 -14.11 -18.58
CA ILE A 287 11.16 -13.49 -18.60
C ILE A 287 10.19 -14.25 -19.52
N ARG A 288 10.64 -14.67 -20.71
CA ARG A 288 9.80 -15.42 -21.66
C ARG A 288 9.39 -16.81 -21.17
N ARG A 289 10.17 -17.44 -20.29
CA ARG A 289 9.88 -18.78 -19.75
C ARG A 289 8.87 -18.77 -18.60
N HIS A 290 8.73 -17.67 -17.88
CA HIS A 290 7.80 -17.55 -16.75
C HIS A 290 6.42 -17.11 -17.27
N GLN A 291 5.53 -18.09 -17.43
CA GLN A 291 4.19 -17.88 -17.99
C GLN A 291 3.30 -17.07 -17.05
N GLU A 292 3.52 -17.20 -15.74
CA GLU A 292 2.81 -16.55 -14.63
C GLU A 292 2.97 -15.02 -14.58
N LEU A 293 3.91 -14.45 -15.35
CA LEU A 293 4.15 -13.01 -15.37
C LEU A 293 3.06 -12.21 -16.11
N THR A 294 2.12 -12.87 -16.79
CA THR A 294 0.94 -12.30 -17.47
C THR A 294 1.15 -10.84 -17.94
N TYR A 295 0.55 -9.86 -17.27
CA TYR A 295 0.57 -8.45 -17.64
C TYR A 295 1.88 -7.72 -17.30
N HIS A 296 2.71 -8.27 -16.40
CA HIS A 296 4.03 -7.72 -16.09
C HIS A 296 5.08 -8.08 -17.15
N ARG A 297 4.84 -9.10 -17.98
CA ARG A 297 5.81 -9.55 -18.98
C ARG A 297 6.21 -8.43 -19.93
N GLU A 298 5.23 -7.68 -20.43
CA GLU A 298 5.46 -6.57 -21.37
C GLU A 298 6.39 -5.52 -20.75
N ASN A 299 6.12 -5.10 -19.51
CA ASN A 299 6.97 -4.18 -18.76
C ASN A 299 8.44 -4.61 -18.77
N TYR A 300 8.71 -5.88 -18.40
CA TYR A 300 10.08 -6.37 -18.29
C TYR A 300 10.77 -6.51 -19.66
N LEU A 301 10.03 -6.90 -20.69
CA LEU A 301 10.56 -6.94 -22.06
C LEU A 301 10.87 -5.54 -22.59
N ASN A 302 10.05 -4.54 -22.27
CA ASN A 302 10.30 -3.14 -22.63
C ASN A 302 11.57 -2.62 -21.94
N ILE A 303 11.77 -2.91 -20.64
CA ILE A 303 13.00 -2.54 -19.92
C ILE A 303 14.23 -3.13 -20.62
N ILE A 304 14.19 -4.42 -20.97
CA ILE A 304 15.29 -5.10 -21.67
C ILE A 304 15.53 -4.48 -23.05
N TYR A 305 14.47 -4.24 -23.82
CA TYR A 305 14.52 -3.66 -25.15
C TYR A 305 15.16 -2.26 -25.13
N PHE A 306 14.67 -1.36 -24.27
CA PHE A 306 15.21 0.00 -24.18
C PHE A 306 16.63 0.03 -23.64
N THR A 307 17.00 -0.89 -22.74
CA THR A 307 18.37 -1.00 -22.28
C THR A 307 19.31 -1.46 -23.41
N ARG A 308 18.88 -2.34 -24.32
CA ARG A 308 19.67 -2.67 -25.52
C ARG A 308 19.81 -1.46 -26.45
N LYS A 309 18.72 -0.73 -26.69
CA LYS A 309 18.76 0.51 -27.48
C LYS A 309 19.73 1.54 -26.92
N LEU A 310 19.82 1.68 -25.60
CA LEU A 310 20.81 2.53 -24.93
C LEU A 310 22.26 2.14 -25.23
N LEU A 311 22.55 0.85 -25.45
CA LEU A 311 23.89 0.37 -25.81
C LEU A 311 24.22 0.57 -27.28
N GLU A 312 23.20 0.55 -28.14
CA GLU A 312 23.35 0.63 -29.60
C GLU A 312 23.35 2.08 -30.12
N VAL A 313 22.69 3.01 -29.42
CA VAL A 313 22.56 4.39 -29.88
C VAL A 313 23.91 5.10 -29.87
N ASN A 314 24.26 5.75 -30.98
CA ASN A 314 25.47 6.55 -31.06
C ASN A 314 25.33 7.78 -30.13
N PRO A 315 26.23 7.98 -29.14
CA PRO A 315 26.14 9.10 -28.20
C PRO A 315 26.17 10.49 -28.87
N PHE A 316 26.73 10.58 -30.07
CA PHE A 316 26.87 11.82 -30.85
C PHE A 316 25.72 12.08 -31.83
N ASP A 317 24.83 11.10 -32.04
CA ASP A 317 23.67 11.25 -32.91
C ASP A 317 22.49 11.82 -32.12
N LYS A 318 22.31 13.14 -32.24
CA LYS A 318 21.25 13.87 -31.52
C LYS A 318 19.85 13.48 -31.99
N GLU A 319 19.66 13.15 -33.27
CA GLU A 319 18.35 12.77 -33.80
C GLU A 319 17.96 11.39 -33.29
N ALA A 320 18.89 10.42 -33.31
CA ALA A 320 18.64 9.09 -32.77
C ALA A 320 18.37 9.12 -31.26
N ARG A 321 19.09 9.94 -30.48
CA ARG A 321 18.82 10.12 -29.05
C ARG A 321 17.46 10.77 -28.78
N ALA A 322 17.09 11.79 -29.54
CA ALA A 322 15.77 12.42 -29.42
C ALA A 322 14.64 11.44 -29.75
N ALA A 323 14.82 10.61 -30.79
CA ALA A 323 13.86 9.56 -31.13
C ALA A 323 13.72 8.52 -30.01
N LEU A 324 14.85 8.06 -29.43
CA LEU A 324 14.84 7.11 -28.31
C LEU A 324 14.17 7.72 -27.07
N HIS A 325 14.47 8.99 -26.76
CA HIS A 325 13.83 9.72 -25.65
C HIS A 325 12.31 9.75 -25.82
N GLN A 326 11.82 10.04 -27.04
CA GLN A 326 10.39 10.08 -27.35
C GLN A 326 9.75 8.69 -27.27
N GLU A 327 10.43 7.65 -27.74
CA GLU A 327 9.94 6.26 -27.68
C GLU A 327 9.79 5.81 -26.21
N VAL A 328 10.79 6.07 -25.36
CA VAL A 328 10.75 5.77 -23.92
C VAL A 328 9.66 6.58 -23.21
N SER A 329 9.48 7.86 -23.57
CA SER A 329 8.47 8.73 -22.96
C SER A 329 7.05 8.30 -23.28
N THR A 330 6.80 7.82 -24.50
CA THR A 330 5.45 7.45 -24.96
C THR A 330 5.09 5.98 -24.72
N THR A 331 6.04 5.13 -24.33
CA THR A 331 5.77 3.72 -24.00
C THR A 331 4.83 3.62 -22.79
N PRO A 332 3.64 3.01 -22.93
CA PRO A 332 2.66 2.93 -21.85
C PRO A 332 3.18 2.14 -20.64
N THR A 333 3.70 0.93 -20.89
CA THR A 333 4.10 -0.02 -19.85
C THR A 333 5.62 0.01 -19.65
N LEU A 334 6.11 0.93 -18.82
CA LEU A 334 7.55 1.05 -18.52
C LEU A 334 7.81 1.61 -17.10
N THR A 335 8.04 0.71 -16.15
CA THR A 335 8.30 1.04 -14.74
C THR A 335 9.66 1.72 -14.52
N GLU A 336 10.67 1.43 -15.36
CA GLU A 336 12.01 2.02 -15.26
C GLU A 336 12.23 3.24 -16.17
N ARG A 337 11.13 3.91 -16.58
CA ARG A 337 11.16 5.07 -17.47
C ARG A 337 12.09 6.16 -16.97
N GLY A 338 12.00 6.53 -15.68
CA GLY A 338 12.83 7.59 -15.10
C GLY A 338 14.32 7.30 -15.24
N TRP A 339 14.75 6.09 -14.87
CA TRP A 339 16.16 5.69 -15.00
C TRP A 339 16.61 5.67 -16.47
N LEU A 340 15.79 5.16 -17.40
CA LEU A 340 16.14 5.16 -18.82
C LEU A 340 16.29 6.58 -19.38
N LEU A 341 15.37 7.49 -19.07
CA LEU A 341 15.41 8.88 -19.53
C LEU A 341 16.63 9.64 -18.98
N GLU A 342 17.08 9.36 -17.75
CA GLU A 342 18.30 9.94 -17.19
C GLU A 342 19.59 9.51 -17.93
N ARG A 343 19.54 8.41 -18.72
CA ARG A 343 20.68 7.84 -19.44
C ARG A 343 20.66 8.06 -20.94
N ILE A 344 19.55 8.53 -21.48
CA ILE A 344 19.45 8.99 -22.88
C ILE A 344 20.05 10.37 -22.99
#